data_AF-A0A1E4G7G0-F1
#
_entry.id   AF-A0A1E4G7G0-F1
#
_cell.length_a   1.000
_cell.length_b   1.000
_cell.length_c   1.000
_cell.angle_alpha   90.00
_cell.angle_beta   90.00
_cell.angle_gamma   90.00
#
_symmetry.space_group_name_H-M   'P 1'
#
loop_
_entity.id
_entity.type
_entity.pdbx_description
1 polymer ?
#
loop_
_entity_poly.entity_id
_entity_poly.type
_entity_poly.pdbx_seq_one_letter_code
_entity_poly.pdbx_strand_id
1 'polypeptide(L)'
;MAMIGRELAICLAARAETVCRHYLSNGYRSGRYWIVGDARNTPGRSMFVRLTGPATGKGAAGKWTDAATGEHGDLLDLIREVTGLTDFRDVADEARRFLSLPASQIEPVPYIKRVPARPGSPEAGRRLFSMSQPILGTLAQTYLRHRGITSLQDTGSLRFHPHCYHVPEEGGPRQTFPAMITSVTDLDGKQTGAHRTWLSPDGMDKAAITTPRRAMGDLLGHAVRFGVAGNFMAVGEGIETVLSLRCVLPAMPMMAALSAGHLAAILFPPALRRLYMLRDSDPAGGQACDRLAHRAHQAGIEAIVLSSVLTDFNDDLRRFGLSACRTMIADQLTRSDRIRYLNRSA
;
A
#
# COMPACT_ATOMS: atom_id res chain seq x y z
N MET A 1 33.61 -4.76 -36.94
CA MET A 1 34.57 -4.29 -35.92
C MET A 1 34.34 -5.08 -34.65
N ALA A 2 35.38 -5.71 -34.09
CA ALA A 2 35.25 -6.43 -32.83
C ALA A 2 35.04 -5.39 -31.70
N MET A 3 33.89 -5.47 -31.02
CA MET A 3 33.58 -4.59 -29.89
C MET A 3 34.63 -4.78 -28.78
N ILE A 4 35.18 -3.66 -28.28
CA ILE A 4 36.18 -3.63 -27.19
C ILE A 4 35.43 -3.77 -25.84
N GLY A 5 36.09 -4.27 -24.79
CA GLY A 5 35.46 -4.57 -23.48
C GLY A 5 34.55 -3.47 -22.91
N ARG A 6 34.94 -2.20 -23.05
CA ARG A 6 34.13 -1.06 -22.61
C ARG A 6 32.82 -0.92 -23.40
N GLU A 7 32.85 -1.19 -24.69
CA GLU A 7 31.67 -1.11 -25.56
C GLU A 7 30.72 -2.28 -25.27
N LEU A 8 31.26 -3.48 -25.02
CA LEU A 8 30.49 -4.64 -24.58
C LEU A 8 29.77 -4.37 -23.26
N ALA A 9 30.47 -3.80 -22.26
CA ALA A 9 29.85 -3.44 -20.98
C ALA A 9 28.70 -2.44 -21.14
N ILE A 10 28.85 -1.44 -22.02
CA ILE A 10 27.78 -0.47 -22.32
C ILE A 10 26.58 -1.15 -23.01
N CYS A 11 26.83 -2.01 -24.00
CA CYS A 11 25.78 -2.75 -24.69
C CYS A 11 25.03 -3.72 -23.75
N LEU A 12 25.76 -4.39 -22.86
CA LEU A 12 25.16 -5.23 -21.81
C LEU A 12 24.34 -4.39 -20.83
N ALA A 13 24.86 -3.22 -20.41
CA ALA A 13 24.16 -2.32 -19.49
C ALA A 13 22.85 -1.78 -20.07
N ALA A 14 22.79 -1.52 -21.38
CA ALA A 14 21.56 -1.15 -22.08
C ALA A 14 20.49 -2.27 -22.04
N ARG A 15 20.91 -3.52 -21.84
CA ARG A 15 20.06 -4.71 -21.71
C ARG A 15 20.18 -5.37 -20.32
N ALA A 16 20.52 -4.58 -19.28
CA ALA A 16 20.90 -5.11 -17.96
C ALA A 16 19.86 -6.08 -17.37
N GLU A 17 18.57 -5.79 -17.51
CA GLU A 17 17.54 -6.71 -17.00
C GLU A 17 17.51 -8.03 -17.76
N THR A 18 17.69 -8.02 -19.09
CA THR A 18 17.75 -9.24 -19.89
C THR A 18 18.98 -10.07 -19.52
N VAL A 19 20.12 -9.42 -19.26
CA VAL A 19 21.35 -10.08 -18.77
C VAL A 19 21.08 -10.74 -17.42
N CYS A 20 20.50 -10.01 -16.45
CA CYS A 20 20.17 -10.58 -15.14
C CYS A 20 19.16 -11.72 -15.24
N ARG A 21 18.16 -11.66 -16.13
CA ARG A 21 17.21 -12.77 -16.31
C ARG A 21 17.87 -14.03 -16.86
N HIS A 22 18.88 -13.86 -17.72
CA HIS A 22 19.58 -14.98 -18.33
C HIS A 22 20.58 -15.63 -17.37
N TYR A 23 21.40 -14.84 -16.70
CA TYR A 23 22.50 -15.34 -15.86
C TYR A 23 22.16 -15.42 -14.36
N LEU A 24 21.18 -14.64 -13.88
CA LEU A 24 20.78 -14.54 -12.46
C LEU A 24 19.31 -14.96 -12.25
N SER A 25 18.94 -16.14 -12.72
CA SER A 25 17.57 -16.66 -12.73
C SER A 25 16.92 -16.83 -11.34
N ASN A 26 17.71 -16.97 -10.26
CA ASN A 26 17.20 -17.04 -8.88
C ASN A 26 16.93 -15.65 -8.28
N GLY A 27 17.33 -14.58 -8.97
CA GLY A 27 17.07 -13.21 -8.54
C GLY A 27 15.72 -12.67 -9.01
N TYR A 28 15.39 -11.47 -8.54
CA TYR A 28 14.17 -10.78 -8.94
C TYR A 28 14.36 -9.27 -9.03
N ARG A 29 13.56 -8.63 -9.89
CA ARG A 29 13.56 -7.17 -10.03
C ARG A 29 12.87 -6.52 -8.82
N SER A 30 13.57 -5.61 -8.17
CA SER A 30 13.06 -4.71 -7.13
C SER A 30 13.37 -3.25 -7.50
N GLY A 31 12.37 -2.52 -7.99
CA GLY A 31 12.52 -1.13 -8.42
C GLY A 31 13.53 -0.98 -9.57
N ARG A 32 14.64 -0.28 -9.29
CA ARG A 32 15.75 -0.03 -10.24
C ARG A 32 16.88 -1.07 -10.12
N TYR A 33 16.71 -2.11 -9.31
CA TYR A 33 17.72 -3.12 -9.05
C TYR A 33 17.21 -4.53 -9.36
N TRP A 34 18.13 -5.43 -9.68
CA TRP A 34 17.97 -6.87 -9.60
C TRP A 34 18.59 -7.34 -8.29
N ILE A 35 17.85 -8.09 -7.48
CA ILE A 35 18.29 -8.60 -6.17
C ILE A 35 18.51 -10.11 -6.28
N VAL A 36 19.64 -10.59 -5.81
CA VAL A 36 20.02 -12.02 -5.78
C VAL A 36 21.00 -12.27 -4.62
N GLY A 37 21.34 -13.53 -4.33
CA GLY A 37 22.30 -13.90 -3.28
C GLY A 37 23.71 -13.41 -3.62
N ASP A 38 24.23 -13.80 -4.77
CA ASP A 38 25.60 -13.44 -5.18
C ASP A 38 25.74 -13.44 -6.71
N ALA A 39 26.95 -13.13 -7.19
CA ALA A 39 27.31 -13.18 -8.61
C ALA A 39 27.32 -14.59 -9.20
N ARG A 40 27.14 -15.65 -8.39
CA ARG A 40 27.02 -17.05 -8.82
C ARG A 40 25.57 -17.53 -8.86
N ASN A 41 24.62 -16.59 -8.84
CA ASN A 41 23.18 -16.86 -8.91
C ASN A 41 22.64 -17.70 -7.75
N THR A 42 23.23 -17.62 -6.54
CA THR A 42 22.63 -18.26 -5.37
C THR A 42 21.34 -17.52 -4.95
N PRO A 43 20.33 -18.23 -4.40
CA PRO A 43 19.16 -17.57 -3.83
C PRO A 43 19.53 -16.69 -2.63
N GLY A 44 19.07 -15.43 -2.60
CA GLY A 44 19.39 -14.52 -1.50
C GLY A 44 19.04 -13.07 -1.80
N ARG A 45 19.54 -12.16 -0.96
CA ARG A 45 19.24 -10.72 -1.03
C ARG A 45 20.45 -9.79 -0.82
N SER A 46 21.65 -10.33 -0.93
CA SER A 46 22.91 -9.63 -0.63
C SER A 46 23.47 -8.86 -1.82
N MET A 47 23.26 -9.34 -3.05
CA MET A 47 23.75 -8.67 -4.26
C MET A 47 22.67 -7.87 -4.99
N PHE A 48 23.04 -6.67 -5.42
CA PHE A 48 22.19 -5.72 -6.13
C PHE A 48 22.83 -5.33 -7.48
N VAL A 49 22.13 -5.57 -8.59
CA VAL A 49 22.54 -5.10 -9.93
C VAL A 49 21.68 -3.92 -10.35
N ARG A 50 22.28 -2.80 -10.75
CA ARG A 50 21.53 -1.61 -11.20
C ARG A 50 21.00 -1.80 -12.62
N LEU A 51 19.68 -1.73 -12.80
CA LEU A 51 19.02 -1.95 -14.09
C LEU A 51 18.83 -0.68 -14.92
N THR A 52 18.87 0.49 -14.28
CA THR A 52 18.61 1.79 -14.93
C THR A 52 19.60 2.84 -14.46
N GLY A 53 20.11 3.67 -15.37
CA GLY A 53 21.09 4.72 -15.11
C GLY A 53 21.72 5.22 -16.41
N PRO A 54 22.63 6.21 -16.35
CA PRO A 54 23.41 6.62 -17.51
C PRO A 54 24.28 5.47 -18.03
N ALA A 55 24.72 5.54 -19.29
CA ALA A 55 25.59 4.53 -19.89
C ALA A 55 26.98 4.47 -19.23
N THR A 56 27.44 5.57 -18.64
CA THR A 56 28.74 5.69 -17.97
C THR A 56 28.64 6.62 -16.75
N GLY A 57 29.56 6.48 -15.80
CA GLY A 57 29.67 7.38 -14.63
C GLY A 57 28.90 6.91 -13.39
N LYS A 58 28.75 7.80 -12.41
CA LYS A 58 28.13 7.47 -11.11
C LYS A 58 26.68 7.07 -11.31
N GLY A 59 26.33 5.88 -10.81
CA GLY A 59 24.98 5.32 -10.94
C GLY A 59 24.67 4.73 -12.31
N ALA A 60 25.68 4.40 -13.12
CA ALA A 60 25.49 3.74 -14.41
C ALA A 60 24.78 2.37 -14.27
N ALA A 61 23.95 2.05 -15.26
CA ALA A 61 23.31 0.73 -15.36
C ALA A 61 24.36 -0.38 -15.54
N GLY A 62 24.03 -1.61 -15.15
CA GLY A 62 24.90 -2.76 -15.24
C GLY A 62 25.97 -2.88 -14.14
N LYS A 63 26.07 -1.90 -13.22
CA LYS A 63 26.94 -2.03 -12.05
C LYS A 63 26.27 -2.83 -10.94
N TRP A 64 27.00 -3.74 -10.33
CA TRP A 64 26.53 -4.56 -9.22
C TRP A 64 27.40 -4.43 -7.98
N THR A 65 26.80 -4.70 -6.82
CA THR A 65 27.48 -4.70 -5.51
C THR A 65 26.84 -5.75 -4.62
N ASP A 66 27.66 -6.54 -3.95
CA ASP A 66 27.28 -7.45 -2.89
C ASP A 66 27.50 -6.78 -1.52
N ALA A 67 26.42 -6.62 -0.75
CA ALA A 67 26.46 -5.98 0.55
C ALA A 67 27.00 -6.88 1.67
N ALA A 68 27.04 -8.20 1.47
CA ALA A 68 27.58 -9.16 2.43
C ALA A 68 29.10 -9.31 2.29
N THR A 69 29.63 -9.32 1.06
CA THR A 69 31.08 -9.48 0.80
C THR A 69 31.79 -8.15 0.53
N GLY A 70 31.05 -7.12 0.13
CA GLY A 70 31.61 -5.84 -0.34
C GLY A 70 32.11 -5.88 -1.79
N GLU A 71 31.97 -7.01 -2.47
CA GLU A 71 32.38 -7.16 -3.86
C GLU A 71 31.52 -6.30 -4.79
N HIS A 72 32.11 -5.84 -5.89
CA HIS A 72 31.41 -5.02 -6.87
C HIS A 72 32.01 -5.20 -8.26
N GLY A 73 31.22 -4.98 -9.30
CA GLY A 73 31.67 -5.11 -10.68
C GLY A 73 30.66 -4.61 -11.69
N ASP A 74 30.86 -4.96 -12.96
CA ASP A 74 29.87 -4.82 -14.01
C ASP A 74 29.41 -6.16 -14.61
N LEU A 75 28.62 -6.07 -15.68
CA LEU A 75 28.00 -7.24 -16.28
C LEU A 75 29.01 -8.17 -16.98
N LEU A 76 30.22 -7.71 -17.33
CA LEU A 76 31.27 -8.63 -17.80
C LEU A 76 31.85 -9.43 -16.63
N ASP A 77 32.09 -8.77 -15.50
CA ASP A 77 32.48 -9.47 -14.27
C ASP A 77 31.40 -10.48 -13.86
N LEU A 78 30.12 -10.10 -13.97
CA LEU A 78 29.01 -11.01 -13.69
C LEU A 78 29.01 -12.24 -14.60
N ILE A 79 29.18 -12.05 -15.91
CA ILE A 79 29.23 -13.18 -16.86
C ILE A 79 30.38 -14.11 -16.49
N ARG A 80 31.55 -13.54 -16.16
CA ARG A 80 32.71 -14.31 -15.69
C ARG A 80 32.37 -15.16 -14.46
N GLU A 81 31.77 -14.56 -13.43
CA GLU A 81 31.43 -15.26 -12.18
C GLU A 81 30.38 -16.36 -12.37
N VAL A 82 29.33 -16.13 -13.17
CA VAL A 82 28.27 -17.13 -13.40
C VAL A 82 28.74 -18.29 -14.27
N THR A 83 29.58 -18.01 -15.27
CA THR A 83 30.03 -19.02 -16.24
C THR A 83 31.32 -19.72 -15.82
N GLY A 84 32.05 -19.18 -14.84
CA GLY A 84 33.34 -19.72 -14.39
C GLY A 84 34.46 -19.56 -15.40
N LEU A 85 34.30 -18.68 -16.41
CA LEU A 85 35.33 -18.42 -17.42
C LEU A 85 36.50 -17.64 -16.82
N THR A 86 37.73 -17.98 -17.21
CA THR A 86 38.95 -17.36 -16.68
C THR A 86 39.66 -16.45 -17.67
N ASP A 87 39.52 -16.70 -18.97
CA ASP A 87 40.04 -15.83 -20.04
C ASP A 87 39.03 -14.75 -20.41
N PHE A 88 39.49 -13.49 -20.49
CA PHE A 88 38.68 -12.37 -20.94
C PHE A 88 38.15 -12.55 -22.37
N ARG A 89 38.89 -13.26 -23.24
CA ARG A 89 38.44 -13.56 -24.60
C ARG A 89 37.15 -14.36 -24.58
N ASP A 90 37.09 -15.39 -23.74
CA ASP A 90 35.92 -16.26 -23.62
C ASP A 90 34.73 -15.51 -23.02
N VAL A 91 34.98 -14.64 -22.02
CA VAL A 91 33.94 -13.75 -21.45
C VAL A 91 33.40 -12.79 -22.51
N ALA A 92 34.28 -12.22 -23.34
CA ALA A 92 33.88 -11.31 -24.41
C ALA A 92 33.09 -12.04 -25.52
N ASP A 93 33.47 -13.26 -25.85
CA ASP A 93 32.76 -14.10 -26.83
C ASP A 93 31.39 -14.53 -26.32
N GLU A 94 31.28 -14.86 -25.03
CA GLU A 94 30.00 -15.12 -24.37
C GLU A 94 29.10 -13.88 -24.34
N ALA A 95 29.65 -12.71 -24.02
CA ALA A 95 28.91 -11.45 -24.08
C ALA A 95 28.42 -11.13 -25.49
N ARG A 96 29.25 -11.36 -26.52
CA ARG A 96 28.84 -11.20 -27.93
C ARG A 96 27.77 -12.20 -28.33
N ARG A 97 27.90 -13.46 -27.90
CA ARG A 97 26.89 -14.51 -28.12
C ARG A 97 25.56 -14.05 -27.56
N PHE A 98 25.53 -13.62 -26.30
CA PHE A 98 24.33 -13.10 -25.65
C PHE A 98 23.73 -11.88 -26.39
N LEU A 99 24.56 -10.90 -26.75
CA LEU A 99 24.10 -9.71 -27.46
C LEU A 99 23.54 -10.02 -28.86
N SER A 100 24.01 -11.10 -29.49
CA SER A 100 23.58 -11.57 -30.82
C SER A 100 22.35 -12.48 -30.80
N LEU A 101 21.85 -12.88 -29.61
CA LEU A 101 20.65 -13.71 -29.51
C LEU A 101 19.41 -12.92 -30.00
N PRO A 102 18.61 -13.49 -30.93
CA PRO A 102 17.33 -12.89 -31.35
C PRO A 102 16.41 -12.71 -30.16
N ALA A 103 15.68 -11.59 -30.10
CA ALA A 103 14.75 -11.29 -29.00
C ALA A 103 13.74 -12.42 -28.74
N SER A 104 13.40 -13.21 -29.76
CA SER A 104 12.48 -14.36 -29.71
C SER A 104 13.07 -15.65 -29.12
N GLN A 105 14.40 -15.80 -29.00
CA GLN A 105 15.06 -16.99 -28.46
C GLN A 105 15.41 -16.87 -26.97
N ILE A 106 15.39 -15.65 -26.42
CA ILE A 106 15.53 -15.37 -24.97
C ILE A 106 14.15 -15.28 -24.29
N GLU A 107 13.07 -15.30 -25.06
CA GLU A 107 11.69 -15.34 -24.59
C GLU A 107 11.13 -16.78 -24.71
N PRO A 108 10.88 -17.51 -23.61
CA PRO A 108 10.02 -18.69 -23.69
C PRO A 108 8.55 -18.25 -23.69
N VAL A 109 7.87 -18.47 -24.83
CA VAL A 109 6.40 -18.54 -25.05
C VAL A 109 5.60 -17.30 -24.61
N PRO A 110 4.60 -16.80 -25.37
CA PRO A 110 3.77 -15.67 -24.93
C PRO A 110 2.92 -16.06 -23.72
N TYR A 111 3.51 -16.02 -22.54
CA TYR A 111 2.76 -15.81 -21.32
C TYR A 111 2.29 -14.37 -21.41
N ILE A 112 1.00 -14.18 -21.74
CA ILE A 112 0.29 -12.92 -21.53
C ILE A 112 0.27 -12.67 -20.00
N LYS A 113 1.38 -12.16 -19.45
CA LYS A 113 1.45 -11.63 -18.08
C LYS A 113 1.47 -10.15 -18.31
N ARG A 114 0.27 -9.56 -18.18
CA ARG A 114 0.11 -8.19 -17.70
C ARG A 114 1.28 -7.90 -16.75
N VAL A 115 2.15 -6.96 -17.13
CA VAL A 115 3.26 -6.50 -16.29
C VAL A 115 2.74 -6.46 -14.86
N PRO A 116 3.23 -7.33 -13.94
CA PRO A 116 2.75 -7.27 -12.57
C PRO A 116 3.12 -5.89 -12.06
N ALA A 117 2.09 -5.10 -11.80
CA ALA A 117 2.25 -3.81 -11.18
C ALA A 117 3.16 -3.96 -9.97
N ARG A 118 4.12 -3.04 -9.78
CA ARG A 118 5.13 -3.11 -8.70
C ARG A 118 4.44 -3.52 -7.39
N PRO A 119 5.00 -4.43 -6.58
CA PRO A 119 4.46 -4.70 -5.25
C PRO A 119 4.29 -3.35 -4.52
N GLY A 120 3.06 -3.03 -4.12
CA GLY A 120 2.75 -1.73 -3.51
C GLY A 120 2.36 -0.59 -4.47
N SER A 121 2.18 -0.84 -5.77
CA SER A 121 1.72 0.18 -6.73
C SER A 121 0.21 0.45 -6.66
N PRO A 122 -0.26 1.62 -7.12
CA PRO A 122 -1.67 1.93 -7.27
C PRO A 122 -2.43 0.89 -8.10
N GLU A 123 -1.84 0.39 -9.20
CA GLU A 123 -2.49 -0.61 -10.06
C GLU A 123 -2.65 -1.96 -9.35
N ALA A 124 -1.71 -2.35 -8.48
CA ALA A 124 -1.87 -3.54 -7.64
C ALA A 124 -3.05 -3.37 -6.67
N GLY A 125 -3.20 -2.18 -6.07
CA GLY A 125 -4.33 -1.84 -5.20
C GLY A 125 -5.67 -1.88 -5.95
N ARG A 126 -5.74 -1.26 -7.14
CA ARG A 126 -6.92 -1.29 -8.01
C ARG A 126 -7.32 -2.70 -8.38
N ARG A 127 -6.34 -3.53 -8.78
CA ARG A 127 -6.58 -4.93 -9.12
C ARG A 127 -7.09 -5.73 -7.92
N LEU A 128 -6.50 -5.54 -6.74
CA LEU A 128 -6.96 -6.21 -5.52
C LEU A 128 -8.41 -5.84 -5.21
N PHE A 129 -8.74 -4.55 -5.28
CA PHE A 129 -10.09 -4.07 -5.04
C PHE A 129 -11.08 -4.60 -6.09
N SER A 130 -10.71 -4.61 -7.38
CA SER A 130 -11.57 -5.12 -8.45
C SER A 130 -11.83 -6.63 -8.38
N MET A 131 -10.86 -7.41 -7.88
CA MET A 131 -11.02 -8.85 -7.65
C MET A 131 -11.84 -9.18 -6.40
N SER A 132 -12.24 -8.17 -5.62
CA SER A 132 -13.00 -8.36 -4.39
C SER A 132 -14.50 -8.20 -4.64
N GLN A 133 -15.32 -8.83 -3.81
CA GLN A 133 -16.79 -8.77 -3.87
C GLN A 133 -17.37 -7.78 -2.85
N PRO A 134 -18.64 -7.33 -2.98
CA PRO A 134 -19.29 -6.54 -1.94
C PRO A 134 -19.27 -7.21 -0.56
N ILE A 135 -19.29 -6.43 0.52
CA ILE A 135 -19.16 -6.98 1.89
C ILE A 135 -20.42 -7.68 2.41
N LEU A 136 -21.60 -7.41 1.84
CA LEU A 136 -22.86 -8.00 2.31
C LEU A 136 -22.87 -9.52 2.08
N GLY A 137 -23.25 -10.29 3.10
CA GLY A 137 -23.24 -11.75 3.08
C GLY A 137 -21.86 -12.38 3.25
N THR A 138 -20.85 -11.62 3.69
CA THR A 138 -19.45 -12.10 3.80
C THR A 138 -18.90 -12.00 5.22
N LEU A 139 -17.72 -12.59 5.46
CA LEU A 139 -17.02 -12.48 6.75
C LEU A 139 -16.66 -11.02 7.11
N ALA A 140 -16.51 -10.12 6.13
CA ALA A 140 -16.34 -8.70 6.43
C ALA A 140 -17.60 -8.08 7.06
N GLN A 141 -18.80 -8.49 6.62
CA GLN A 141 -20.04 -8.06 7.28
C GLN A 141 -20.14 -8.66 8.69
N THR A 142 -19.82 -9.95 8.87
CA THR A 142 -19.79 -10.59 10.19
C THR A 142 -18.86 -9.84 11.14
N TYR A 143 -17.65 -9.52 10.67
CA TYR A 143 -16.65 -8.75 11.42
C TYR A 143 -17.16 -7.38 11.85
N LEU A 144 -17.70 -6.59 10.92
CA LEU A 144 -18.22 -5.26 11.24
C LEU A 144 -19.40 -5.33 12.22
N ARG A 145 -20.32 -6.29 12.05
CA ARG A 145 -21.45 -6.48 12.97
C ARG A 145 -21.00 -6.91 14.37
N HIS A 146 -20.01 -7.80 14.48
CA HIS A 146 -19.43 -8.19 15.76
C HIS A 146 -18.74 -6.99 16.46
N ARG A 147 -18.26 -6.03 15.67
CA ARG A 147 -17.74 -4.74 16.14
C ARG A 147 -18.84 -3.70 16.42
N GLY A 148 -20.13 -4.07 16.42
CA GLY A 148 -21.25 -3.17 16.66
C GLY A 148 -21.60 -2.25 15.48
N ILE A 149 -20.87 -2.35 14.36
CA ILE A 149 -21.06 -1.53 13.16
C ILE A 149 -22.15 -2.18 12.31
N THR A 150 -23.37 -1.67 12.43
CA THR A 150 -24.56 -2.22 11.76
C THR A 150 -24.99 -1.41 10.54
N SER A 151 -24.64 -0.12 10.48
CA SER A 151 -24.91 0.74 9.34
C SER A 151 -23.92 0.50 8.20
N LEU A 152 -24.29 -0.37 7.27
CA LEU A 152 -23.45 -0.75 6.13
C LEU A 152 -23.90 -0.11 4.80
N GLN A 153 -24.71 0.94 4.85
CA GLN A 153 -25.15 1.69 3.68
C GLN A 153 -24.01 2.55 3.10
N ASP A 154 -23.98 2.67 1.77
CA ASP A 154 -22.95 3.33 0.96
C ASP A 154 -21.51 2.97 1.35
N THR A 155 -21.30 1.71 1.73
CA THR A 155 -19.98 1.13 2.00
C THR A 155 -19.29 0.63 0.73
N GLY A 156 -19.54 1.28 -0.42
CA GLY A 156 -18.97 0.88 -1.71
C GLY A 156 -17.43 0.92 -1.77
N SER A 157 -16.81 1.67 -0.84
CA SER A 157 -15.37 1.69 -0.61
C SER A 157 -14.84 0.48 0.16
N LEU A 158 -15.70 -0.38 0.70
CA LEU A 158 -15.38 -1.64 1.37
C LEU A 158 -15.79 -2.82 0.48
N ARG A 159 -14.87 -3.77 0.31
CA ARG A 159 -15.08 -5.03 -0.39
C ARG A 159 -14.47 -6.18 0.43
N PHE A 160 -14.70 -7.40 -0.01
CA PHE A 160 -14.25 -8.62 0.64
C PHE A 160 -13.51 -9.52 -0.34
N HIS A 161 -12.42 -10.13 0.12
CA HIS A 161 -11.66 -11.11 -0.64
C HIS A 161 -11.45 -12.37 0.21
N PRO A 162 -11.95 -13.56 -0.18
CA PRO A 162 -11.91 -14.77 0.66
C PRO A 162 -10.51 -15.37 0.83
N HIS A 163 -9.62 -15.19 -0.16
CA HIS A 163 -8.27 -15.78 -0.16
C HIS A 163 -7.18 -14.72 -0.40
N CYS A 164 -7.13 -13.69 0.44
CA CYS A 164 -6.17 -12.60 0.30
C CYS A 164 -4.78 -13.02 0.78
N TYR A 165 -3.76 -12.83 -0.07
CA TYR A 165 -2.38 -13.20 0.27
C TYR A 165 -1.80 -12.34 1.39
N HIS A 166 -1.17 -13.02 2.36
CA HIS A 166 -0.32 -12.46 3.41
C HIS A 166 1.10 -13.02 3.25
N VAL A 167 2.11 -12.15 3.31
CA VAL A 167 3.52 -12.53 3.32
C VAL A 167 4.09 -12.01 4.64
N PRO A 168 4.54 -12.90 5.55
CA PRO A 168 5.16 -12.51 6.82
C PRO A 168 6.38 -11.60 6.60
N GLU A 169 6.55 -10.61 7.49
CA GLU A 169 7.66 -9.64 7.40
C GLU A 169 9.00 -10.27 7.76
N GLU A 170 9.00 -11.23 8.67
CA GLU A 170 10.16 -12.02 9.11
C GLU A 170 10.66 -13.00 8.03
N GLY A 171 9.98 -13.06 6.88
CA GLY A 171 10.19 -14.08 5.86
C GLY A 171 9.37 -15.34 6.16
N GLY A 172 9.12 -16.14 5.13
CA GLY A 172 8.32 -17.36 5.24
C GLY A 172 7.36 -17.58 4.07
N PRO A 173 6.61 -18.70 4.08
CA PRO A 173 5.70 -19.02 2.99
C PRO A 173 4.53 -18.02 2.94
N ARG A 174 4.07 -17.74 1.72
CA ARG A 174 2.87 -16.95 1.49
C ARG A 174 1.64 -17.69 2.03
N GLN A 175 0.88 -17.03 2.88
CA GLN A 175 -0.37 -17.52 3.45
C GLN A 175 -1.58 -16.84 2.78
N THR A 176 -2.77 -17.39 3.00
CA THR A 176 -4.04 -16.81 2.52
C THR A 176 -5.04 -16.72 3.65
N PHE A 177 -5.68 -15.57 3.80
CA PHE A 177 -6.75 -15.34 4.77
C PHE A 177 -7.91 -14.59 4.13
N PRO A 178 -9.14 -14.72 4.67
CA PRO A 178 -10.21 -13.80 4.31
C PRO A 178 -9.82 -12.37 4.69
N ALA A 179 -10.20 -11.38 3.88
CA ALA A 179 -9.83 -9.99 4.15
C ALA A 179 -10.92 -9.01 3.73
N MET A 180 -11.11 -7.98 4.55
CA MET A 180 -11.78 -6.76 4.15
C MET A 180 -10.79 -5.90 3.36
N ILE A 181 -11.16 -5.52 2.15
CA ILE A 181 -10.36 -4.68 1.25
C ILE A 181 -11.04 -3.32 1.14
N THR A 182 -10.31 -2.24 1.41
CA THR A 182 -10.82 -0.88 1.33
C THR A 182 -10.12 -0.10 0.23
N SER A 183 -10.88 0.70 -0.52
CA SER A 183 -10.35 1.58 -1.57
C SER A 183 -9.86 2.88 -0.96
N VAL A 184 -8.64 3.28 -1.31
CA VAL A 184 -8.07 4.59 -0.98
C VAL A 184 -8.10 5.45 -2.23
N THR A 185 -8.67 6.64 -2.14
CA THR A 185 -8.91 7.53 -3.29
C THR A 185 -8.34 8.92 -3.07
N ASP A 186 -7.97 9.58 -4.16
CA ASP A 186 -7.71 11.01 -4.19
C ASP A 186 -9.01 11.85 -4.04
N LEU A 187 -8.92 13.15 -4.32
CA LEU A 187 -10.05 14.07 -4.24
C LEU A 187 -11.02 13.92 -5.43
N ASP A 188 -10.53 13.42 -6.57
CA ASP A 188 -11.32 13.18 -7.79
C ASP A 188 -11.99 11.80 -7.78
N GLY A 189 -11.81 11.03 -6.70
CA GLY A 189 -12.37 9.70 -6.53
C GLY A 189 -11.60 8.60 -7.27
N LYS A 190 -10.45 8.93 -7.88
CA LYS A 190 -9.59 7.92 -8.51
C LYS A 190 -8.93 7.11 -7.42
N GLN A 191 -9.03 5.79 -7.53
CA GLN A 191 -8.36 4.89 -6.60
C GLN A 191 -6.83 5.00 -6.76
N THR A 192 -6.16 5.34 -5.67
CA THR A 192 -4.70 5.48 -5.58
C THR A 192 -4.06 4.33 -4.82
N GLY A 193 -4.84 3.62 -4.00
CA GLY A 193 -4.37 2.49 -3.23
C GLY A 193 -5.48 1.57 -2.73
N ALA A 194 -5.08 0.58 -1.95
CA ALA A 194 -5.99 -0.28 -1.22
C ALA A 194 -5.40 -0.60 0.16
N HIS A 195 -6.27 -0.79 1.14
CA HIS A 195 -5.89 -1.30 2.44
C HIS A 195 -6.59 -2.64 2.68
N ARG A 196 -5.88 -3.59 3.27
CA ARG A 196 -6.45 -4.89 3.64
C ARG A 196 -6.37 -5.10 5.14
N THR A 197 -7.48 -5.53 5.70
CA THR A 197 -7.58 -6.08 7.05
C THR A 197 -7.83 -7.56 6.90
N TRP A 198 -6.85 -8.40 7.22
CA TRP A 198 -7.06 -9.84 7.24
C TRP A 198 -7.90 -10.21 8.47
N LEU A 199 -8.86 -11.09 8.26
CA LEU A 199 -9.87 -11.49 9.24
C LEU A 199 -9.60 -12.92 9.69
N SER A 200 -10.04 -13.25 10.90
CA SER A 200 -10.10 -14.63 11.35
C SER A 200 -11.06 -15.43 10.44
N PRO A 201 -10.88 -16.76 10.30
CA PRO A 201 -11.76 -17.59 9.47
C PRO A 201 -13.23 -17.58 9.87
N ASP A 202 -13.53 -17.31 11.15
CA ASP A 202 -14.88 -17.14 11.69
C ASP A 202 -15.43 -15.70 11.52
N GLY A 203 -14.58 -14.76 11.09
CA GLY A 203 -14.91 -13.34 10.94
C GLY A 203 -15.15 -12.60 12.26
N MET A 204 -14.83 -13.20 13.41
CA MET A 204 -15.09 -12.58 14.72
C MET A 204 -14.04 -11.55 15.11
N ASP A 205 -12.82 -11.69 14.59
CA ASP A 205 -11.76 -10.71 14.79
C ASP A 205 -10.85 -10.58 13.56
N LYS A 206 -9.78 -9.82 13.71
CA LYS A 206 -8.67 -9.80 12.78
C LYS A 206 -7.94 -11.15 12.81
N ALA A 207 -7.26 -11.48 11.72
CA ALA A 207 -6.43 -12.67 11.67
C ALA A 207 -5.35 -12.62 12.77
N ALA A 208 -5.08 -13.76 13.42
CA ALA A 208 -4.04 -13.90 14.44
C ALA A 208 -2.65 -13.96 13.80
N ILE A 209 -2.21 -12.84 13.22
CA ILE A 209 -0.92 -12.65 12.55
C ILE A 209 -0.28 -11.35 13.03
N THR A 210 1.05 -11.23 12.92
CA THR A 210 1.82 -10.09 13.46
C THR A 210 1.32 -8.74 12.95
N THR A 211 1.08 -8.61 11.64
CA THR A 211 0.57 -7.37 11.03
C THR A 211 -0.74 -7.64 10.28
N PRO A 212 -1.90 -7.62 10.98
CA PRO A 212 -3.20 -7.99 10.40
C PRO A 212 -3.79 -6.91 9.48
N ARG A 213 -3.05 -5.83 9.24
CA ARG A 213 -3.43 -4.70 8.40
C ARG A 213 -2.26 -4.33 7.49
N ARG A 214 -2.51 -4.10 6.20
CA ARG A 214 -1.47 -3.61 5.28
C ARG A 214 -2.06 -2.79 4.14
N ALA A 215 -1.55 -1.58 3.98
CA ALA A 215 -1.88 -0.73 2.85
C ALA A 215 -0.93 -0.92 1.66
N MET A 216 -1.36 -0.55 0.46
CA MET A 216 -0.59 -0.54 -0.78
C MET A 216 -1.06 0.58 -1.71
N GLY A 217 -0.17 1.04 -2.58
CA GLY A 217 -0.42 2.14 -3.51
C GLY A 217 0.05 3.48 -2.98
N ASP A 218 -0.43 4.55 -3.60
CA ASP A 218 -0.13 5.92 -3.20
C ASP A 218 -1.19 6.33 -2.17
N LEU A 219 -0.75 6.55 -0.93
CA LEU A 219 -1.64 6.78 0.22
C LEU A 219 -1.52 8.20 0.79
N LEU A 220 -0.38 8.84 0.60
CA LEU A 220 -0.10 10.16 1.15
C LEU A 220 -1.11 11.18 0.60
N GLY A 221 -1.81 11.86 1.51
CA GLY A 221 -2.85 12.82 1.12
C GLY A 221 -4.19 12.20 0.74
N HIS A 222 -4.30 10.88 0.74
CA HIS A 222 -5.49 10.14 0.31
C HIS A 222 -6.14 9.41 1.48
N ALA A 223 -7.39 8.97 1.29
CA ALA A 223 -8.16 8.33 2.35
C ALA A 223 -9.18 7.35 1.80
N VAL A 224 -9.68 6.48 2.67
CA VAL A 224 -10.92 5.75 2.43
C VAL A 224 -12.07 6.73 2.68
N ARG A 225 -12.92 6.94 1.68
CA ARG A 225 -14.01 7.92 1.75
C ARG A 225 -15.35 7.21 1.88
N PHE A 226 -16.23 7.79 2.69
CA PHE A 226 -17.60 7.32 2.91
C PHE A 226 -18.55 8.50 2.71
N GLY A 227 -19.44 8.40 1.71
CA GLY A 227 -20.29 9.51 1.26
C GLY A 227 -19.54 10.52 0.38
N VAL A 228 -20.30 11.49 -0.14
CA VAL A 228 -19.80 12.54 -1.04
C VAL A 228 -19.21 13.68 -0.21
N ALA A 229 -17.98 14.10 -0.54
CA ALA A 229 -17.34 15.22 0.13
C ALA A 229 -18.18 16.50 0.01
N GLY A 230 -18.17 17.32 1.06
CA GLY A 230 -18.92 18.57 1.10
C GLY A 230 -18.32 19.56 2.09
N ASN A 231 -19.13 20.54 2.50
CA ASN A 231 -18.68 21.62 3.38
C ASN A 231 -18.35 21.13 4.81
N PHE A 232 -18.88 19.98 5.22
CA PHE A 232 -18.74 19.42 6.56
C PHE A 232 -18.38 17.94 6.43
N MET A 233 -17.31 17.53 7.09
CA MET A 233 -16.85 16.14 7.07
C MET A 233 -16.26 15.74 8.42
N ALA A 234 -16.18 14.43 8.64
CA ALA A 234 -15.38 13.87 9.73
C ALA A 234 -14.18 13.06 9.21
N VAL A 235 -13.13 12.94 10.01
CA VAL A 235 -11.93 12.17 9.70
C VAL A 235 -11.40 11.47 10.93
N GLY A 236 -11.02 10.21 10.78
CA GLY A 236 -10.36 9.42 11.82
C GLY A 236 -9.22 8.58 11.26
N GLU A 237 -8.41 8.02 12.16
CA GLU A 237 -7.33 7.12 11.78
C GLU A 237 -7.87 5.77 11.28
N GLY A 238 -8.67 5.09 12.09
CA GLY A 238 -9.17 3.74 11.82
C GLY A 238 -10.42 3.69 10.95
N ILE A 239 -10.55 2.62 10.15
CA ILE A 239 -11.80 2.32 9.42
C ILE A 239 -12.94 2.06 10.41
N GLU A 240 -12.67 1.25 11.44
CA GLU A 240 -13.64 0.89 12.46
C GLU A 240 -14.07 2.11 13.28
N THR A 241 -13.13 2.96 13.70
CA THR A 241 -13.39 4.25 14.38
C THR A 241 -14.35 5.14 13.57
N VAL A 242 -14.06 5.32 12.28
CA VAL A 242 -14.88 6.15 11.38
C VAL A 242 -16.26 5.53 11.14
N LEU A 243 -16.33 4.22 10.94
CA LEU A 243 -17.61 3.52 10.74
C LEU A 243 -18.46 3.51 12.01
N SER A 244 -17.86 3.52 13.21
CA SER A 244 -18.59 3.67 14.47
C SER A 244 -19.30 5.01 14.54
N LEU A 245 -18.61 6.12 14.22
CA LEU A 245 -19.25 7.43 14.14
C LEU A 245 -20.29 7.49 13.01
N ARG A 246 -20.06 6.80 11.89
CA ARG A 246 -21.04 6.72 10.79
C ARG A 246 -22.34 6.01 11.21
N CYS A 247 -22.31 5.09 12.18
CA CYS A 247 -23.54 4.56 12.77
C CYS A 247 -24.33 5.66 13.52
N VAL A 248 -23.63 6.58 14.16
CA VAL A 248 -24.21 7.72 14.91
C VAL A 248 -24.70 8.83 13.97
N LEU A 249 -23.92 9.17 12.94
CA LEU A 249 -24.15 10.25 11.99
C LEU A 249 -24.12 9.74 10.52
N PRO A 250 -25.12 8.94 10.07
CA PRO A 250 -25.05 8.24 8.78
C PRO A 250 -25.00 9.17 7.56
N ALA A 251 -25.59 10.36 7.66
CA ALA A 251 -25.59 11.35 6.60
C ALA A 251 -24.31 12.23 6.53
N MET A 252 -23.42 12.15 7.52
CA MET A 252 -22.18 12.93 7.50
C MET A 252 -21.12 12.23 6.63
N PRO A 253 -20.52 12.92 5.65
CA PRO A 253 -19.41 12.36 4.88
C PRO A 253 -18.16 12.19 5.75
N MET A 254 -17.46 11.07 5.60
CA MET A 254 -16.32 10.74 6.47
C MET A 254 -15.11 10.18 5.71
N MET A 255 -13.94 10.29 6.34
CA MET A 255 -12.66 9.81 5.82
C MET A 255 -11.94 8.95 6.86
N ALA A 256 -11.43 7.78 6.47
CA ALA A 256 -10.47 7.02 7.27
C ALA A 256 -9.08 7.12 6.65
N ALA A 257 -8.12 7.59 7.45
CA ALA A 257 -6.76 7.88 6.99
C ALA A 257 -5.80 6.67 7.06
N LEU A 258 -6.17 5.60 7.77
CA LEU A 258 -5.45 4.32 7.91
C LEU A 258 -4.20 4.32 8.81
N SER A 259 -3.69 5.49 9.21
CA SER A 259 -2.61 5.62 10.21
C SER A 259 -2.46 7.08 10.66
N ALA A 260 -1.84 7.32 11.81
CA ALA A 260 -1.49 8.65 12.32
C ALA A 260 -0.70 9.52 11.30
N GLY A 261 0.24 8.91 10.56
CA GLY A 261 1.03 9.61 9.54
C GLY A 261 0.19 10.10 8.37
N HIS A 262 -0.65 9.23 7.82
CA HIS A 262 -1.59 9.59 6.75
C HIS A 262 -2.68 10.56 7.22
N LEU A 263 -3.13 10.45 8.47
CA LEU A 263 -4.10 11.38 9.08
C LEU A 263 -3.56 12.81 9.04
N ALA A 264 -2.33 13.01 9.50
CA ALA A 264 -1.68 14.32 9.48
C ALA A 264 -1.45 14.87 8.06
N ALA A 265 -1.39 14.01 7.04
CA ALA A 265 -1.06 14.36 5.66
C ALA A 265 -2.28 14.48 4.72
N ILE A 266 -3.50 14.18 5.19
CA ILE A 266 -4.69 14.13 4.33
C ILE A 266 -4.90 15.42 3.53
N LEU A 267 -5.37 15.32 2.29
CA LEU A 267 -5.77 16.47 1.48
C LEU A 267 -7.24 16.83 1.75
N PHE A 268 -7.49 18.13 1.81
CA PHE A 268 -8.82 18.68 2.05
C PHE A 268 -9.57 18.87 0.74
N PRO A 269 -10.84 18.44 0.64
CA PRO A 269 -11.71 18.85 -0.45
C PRO A 269 -11.82 20.38 -0.52
N PRO A 270 -11.81 21.00 -1.71
CA PRO A 270 -11.84 22.47 -1.84
C PRO A 270 -13.05 23.15 -1.20
N ALA A 271 -14.17 22.43 -1.12
CA ALA A 271 -15.41 22.94 -0.52
C ALA A 271 -15.43 22.82 1.02
N LEU A 272 -14.49 22.10 1.63
CA LEU A 272 -14.50 21.80 3.06
C LEU A 272 -14.37 23.09 3.87
N ARG A 273 -15.29 23.28 4.83
CA ARG A 273 -15.30 24.45 5.74
C ARG A 273 -15.15 24.04 7.19
N ARG A 274 -15.60 22.84 7.56
CA ARG A 274 -15.47 22.30 8.92
C ARG A 274 -15.09 20.82 8.88
N LEU A 275 -14.12 20.47 9.71
CA LEU A 275 -13.60 19.12 9.84
C LEU A 275 -13.73 18.65 11.29
N TYR A 276 -14.49 17.59 11.50
CA TYR A 276 -14.55 16.86 12.76
C TYR A 276 -13.44 15.80 12.79
N MET A 277 -12.52 15.90 13.75
CA MET A 277 -11.40 14.97 13.89
C MET A 277 -11.69 13.99 15.02
N LEU A 278 -11.84 12.71 14.69
CA LEU A 278 -12.03 11.64 15.66
C LEU A 278 -10.67 11.33 16.28
N ARG A 279 -10.53 11.65 17.55
CA ARG A 279 -9.33 11.40 18.34
C ARG A 279 -9.56 10.19 19.23
N ASP A 280 -8.86 9.11 18.92
CA ASP A 280 -8.72 7.95 19.79
C ASP A 280 -7.80 8.30 20.98
N SER A 281 -7.94 7.58 22.09
CA SER A 281 -7.26 7.83 23.37
C SER A 281 -5.81 7.33 23.38
N ASP A 282 -5.02 7.64 22.33
CA ASP A 282 -3.61 7.29 22.23
C ASP A 282 -2.71 8.52 21.93
N PRO A 283 -1.46 8.55 22.44
CA PRO A 283 -0.58 9.71 22.26
C PRO A 283 -0.19 10.02 20.81
N ALA A 284 -0.12 9.00 19.93
CA ALA A 284 0.27 9.18 18.54
C ALA A 284 -0.86 9.83 17.72
N GLY A 285 -2.10 9.42 17.98
CA GLY A 285 -3.32 10.00 17.44
C GLY A 285 -3.49 11.46 17.85
N GLY A 286 -3.15 11.81 19.09
CA GLY A 286 -3.13 13.20 19.58
C GLY A 286 -2.26 14.11 18.73
N GLN A 287 -0.97 13.76 18.56
CA GLN A 287 -0.05 14.57 17.75
C GLN A 287 -0.45 14.65 16.27
N ALA A 288 -1.04 13.58 15.72
CA ALA A 288 -1.56 13.60 14.36
C ALA A 288 -2.75 14.55 14.20
N CYS A 289 -3.66 14.56 15.18
CA CYS A 289 -4.78 15.50 15.24
C CYS A 289 -4.28 16.95 15.34
N ASP A 290 -3.27 17.23 16.16
CA ASP A 290 -2.72 18.59 16.29
C ASP A 290 -2.11 19.10 14.98
N ARG A 291 -1.32 18.27 14.29
CA ARG A 291 -0.78 18.59 12.98
C ARG A 291 -1.87 18.81 11.93
N LEU A 292 -2.91 17.98 11.95
CA LEU A 292 -4.05 18.09 11.06
C LEU A 292 -4.85 19.38 11.33
N ALA A 293 -5.12 19.69 12.60
CA ALA A 293 -5.81 20.91 13.04
C ALA A 293 -5.05 22.16 12.59
N HIS A 294 -3.72 22.18 12.77
CA HIS A 294 -2.88 23.28 12.31
C HIS A 294 -3.00 23.50 10.79
N ARG A 295 -2.90 22.42 10.00
CA ARG A 295 -3.08 22.50 8.53
C ARG A 295 -4.49 22.94 8.13
N ALA A 296 -5.51 22.46 8.82
CA ALA A 296 -6.90 22.84 8.59
C ALA A 296 -7.10 24.35 8.84
N HIS A 297 -6.59 24.87 9.96
CA HIS A 297 -6.64 26.31 10.26
C HIS A 297 -5.92 27.16 9.22
N GLN A 298 -4.73 26.74 8.77
CA GLN A 298 -4.02 27.41 7.67
C GLN A 298 -4.80 27.43 6.35
N ALA A 299 -5.66 26.43 6.13
CA ALA A 299 -6.55 26.35 4.97
C ALA A 299 -7.90 27.06 5.18
N GLY A 300 -8.12 27.74 6.31
CA GLY A 300 -9.39 28.39 6.63
C GLY A 300 -10.53 27.41 6.96
N ILE A 301 -10.20 26.20 7.40
CA ILE A 301 -11.14 25.15 7.77
C ILE A 301 -11.24 25.11 9.30
N GLU A 302 -12.46 25.17 9.83
CA GLU A 302 -12.74 25.02 11.26
C GLU A 302 -12.51 23.56 11.68
N ALA A 303 -11.55 23.31 12.56
CA ALA A 303 -11.23 21.96 13.02
C ALA A 303 -11.77 21.73 14.44
N ILE A 304 -12.61 20.71 14.61
CA ILE A 304 -13.25 20.37 15.89
C ILE A 304 -12.89 18.94 16.27
N VAL A 305 -12.35 18.73 17.46
CA VAL A 305 -12.01 17.40 17.95
C VAL A 305 -13.24 16.74 18.56
N LEU A 306 -13.54 15.51 18.13
CA LEU A 306 -14.44 14.59 18.80
C LEU A 306 -13.57 13.56 19.54
N SER A 307 -13.84 13.34 20.83
CA SER A 307 -13.10 12.37 21.64
C SER A 307 -13.99 11.19 22.03
N SER A 308 -13.43 9.98 21.96
CA SER A 308 -14.01 8.81 22.60
C SER A 308 -13.90 8.90 24.14
N VAL A 309 -14.73 8.14 24.85
CA VAL A 309 -14.66 8.00 26.31
C VAL A 309 -13.76 6.83 26.72
N LEU A 310 -13.78 5.74 25.98
CA LEU A 310 -12.88 4.60 26.14
C LEU A 310 -11.63 4.78 25.26
N THR A 311 -11.06 3.67 24.78
CA THR A 311 -9.87 3.65 23.94
C THR A 311 -10.11 4.29 22.57
N ASP A 312 -11.20 3.90 21.90
CA ASP A 312 -11.56 4.39 20.58
C ASP A 312 -13.09 4.44 20.42
N PHE A 313 -13.56 5.02 19.32
CA PHE A 313 -15.00 5.13 19.04
C PHE A 313 -15.68 3.77 18.80
N ASN A 314 -14.93 2.71 18.46
CA ASN A 314 -15.49 1.37 18.31
C ASN A 314 -15.73 0.69 19.67
N ASP A 315 -14.82 0.88 20.62
CA ASP A 315 -15.02 0.45 22.00
C ASP A 315 -16.23 1.15 22.63
N ASP A 316 -16.38 2.47 22.42
CA ASP A 316 -17.55 3.23 22.87
C ASP A 316 -18.85 2.65 22.29
N LEU A 317 -18.91 2.43 20.98
CA LEU A 317 -20.08 1.88 20.31
C LEU A 317 -20.43 0.48 20.83
N ARG A 318 -19.44 -0.38 21.03
CA ARG A 318 -19.64 -1.76 21.53
C ARG A 318 -20.06 -1.80 22.99
N ARG A 319 -19.54 -0.89 23.82
CA ARG A 319 -19.81 -0.85 25.26
C ARG A 319 -21.12 -0.16 25.60
N PHE A 320 -21.39 1.00 25.01
CA PHE A 320 -22.51 1.86 25.37
C PHE A 320 -23.70 1.73 24.40
N GLY A 321 -23.46 1.23 23.19
CA GLY A 321 -24.49 1.10 22.16
C GLY A 321 -24.83 2.43 21.47
N LEU A 322 -25.60 2.33 20.39
CA LEU A 322 -25.84 3.44 19.48
C LEU A 322 -26.50 4.66 20.15
N SER A 323 -27.53 4.45 20.97
CA SER A 323 -28.30 5.54 21.58
C SER A 323 -27.45 6.38 22.53
N ALA A 324 -26.61 5.74 23.36
CA ALA A 324 -25.72 6.44 24.27
C ALA A 324 -24.64 7.21 23.50
N CYS A 325 -24.02 6.58 22.49
CA CYS A 325 -23.04 7.26 21.64
C CYS A 325 -23.65 8.46 20.90
N ARG A 326 -24.92 8.39 20.45
CA ARG A 326 -25.61 9.55 19.87
C ARG A 326 -25.66 10.73 20.83
N THR A 327 -25.98 10.50 22.10
CA THR A 327 -25.99 11.55 23.13
C THR A 327 -24.59 12.12 23.37
N MET A 328 -23.58 11.25 23.54
CA MET A 328 -22.19 11.66 23.79
C MET A 328 -21.61 12.51 22.66
N ILE A 329 -21.96 12.19 21.40
CA ILE A 329 -21.52 12.97 20.23
C ILE A 329 -22.32 14.26 20.09
N ALA A 330 -23.60 14.27 20.44
CA ALA A 330 -24.45 15.47 20.33
C ALA A 330 -23.89 16.68 21.08
N ASP A 331 -23.24 16.44 22.22
CA ASP A 331 -22.67 17.49 23.07
C ASP A 331 -21.31 18.00 22.58
N GLN A 332 -20.68 17.29 21.64
CA GLN A 332 -19.41 17.66 21.02
C GLN A 332 -19.58 18.33 19.64
N LEU A 333 -20.78 18.28 19.05
CA LEU A 333 -21.09 18.93 17.79
C LEU A 333 -21.45 20.41 17.97
N THR A 334 -21.29 21.20 16.91
CA THR A 334 -21.87 22.55 16.88
C THR A 334 -23.39 22.44 16.91
N ARG A 335 -24.08 23.44 17.47
CA ARG A 335 -25.55 23.45 17.52
C ARG A 335 -26.18 23.22 16.13
N SER A 336 -25.64 23.88 15.11
CA SER A 336 -26.13 23.78 13.73
C SER A 336 -25.95 22.38 13.14
N ASP A 337 -24.81 21.73 13.38
CA ASP A 337 -24.55 20.40 12.84
C ASP A 337 -25.25 19.30 13.62
N ARG A 338 -25.46 19.48 14.93
CA ARG A 338 -26.35 18.63 15.73
C ARG A 338 -27.74 18.58 15.11
N ILE A 339 -28.34 19.74 14.81
CA ILE A 339 -29.67 19.80 14.16
C ILE A 339 -29.63 19.13 12.78
N ARG A 340 -28.58 19.37 12.00
CA ARG A 340 -28.47 18.82 10.63
C ARG A 340 -28.36 17.30 10.60
N TYR A 341 -27.53 16.70 11.45
CA TYR A 341 -27.14 15.30 11.34
C TYR A 341 -27.82 14.36 12.34
N LEU A 342 -28.24 14.85 13.51
CA LEU A 342 -28.91 14.02 14.52
C LEU A 342 -30.44 14.07 14.44
N ASN A 343 -31.03 15.21 14.04
CA ASN A 343 -32.50 15.35 13.96
C ASN A 343 -33.09 14.88 12.62
N ARG A 344 -32.26 14.61 11.60
CA ARG A 344 -32.71 14.04 10.32
C ARG A 344 -32.75 12.51 10.31
N SER A 345 -32.32 11.85 11.39
CA SER A 345 -32.50 10.40 11.55
C SER A 345 -33.71 10.15 12.45
N ALA A 346 -34.90 10.27 11.88
CA ALA A 346 -36.15 9.76 12.43
C ALA A 346 -36.80 8.88 11.36
#